data_AF-A0A848NH09-F1
#
_entry.id   AF-A0A848NH09-F1
#
_cell.length_a   1.000
_cell.length_b   1.000
_cell.length_c   1.000
_cell.angle_alpha   90.00
_cell.angle_beta   90.00
_cell.angle_gamma   90.00
#
_symmetry.space_group_name_H-M   'P 1'
#
loop_
_entity.id
_entity.type
_entity.pdbx_description
1 polymer ?
#
loop_
_entity_poly.entity_id
_entity_poly.type
_entity_poly.pdbx_seq_one_letter_code
_entity_poly.pdbx_strand_id
1 'polypeptide(L)'
;MPLICLRIVVTLTLLVPALALISPVGGPVIIYLTALIALCAWANNAFKRQPFSFCEIRAIALALTAPAVAMLISSTYLGIWSSSEIEKLLRFALAVPVCWVLLRAPRGWLQHLQWSLLFGAFVGSIMLLVIVFTPGLGRNAVSDFGAQYNAVAFADLTMFFGLASFLTLPWKLSPWPRLEAALKIIAVPLTIYGVWVSQTRSSWGLIVVLGVVYLLTKRQWSVRTKLFFVGGMVAILTAIAVVSWYSKESRWRIVLTDVNNYAQDERDTSVGIRIQLWKASWLMFKESPIVGVGGSSFRSELAKLEERGVVTKLVSMEFGEPHNDMLGALAAYGLLGLLSMLALYLIPAAIFWRRSASDDPVVHVGSQIGRLFCLGYFVFSMAEMMFRNMRSVPIYALTVVVLYALTSARTGLAQQRLEARR
;
A
#
# COMPACT_ATOMS: atom_id res chain seq x y z
N MET A 1 19.61 10.60 -21.23
CA MET A 1 18.18 10.98 -21.28
C MET A 1 18.08 12.49 -21.11
N PRO A 2 17.21 13.20 -21.87
CA PRO A 2 17.00 14.64 -21.70
C PRO A 2 16.50 14.98 -20.28
N LEU A 3 16.92 16.13 -19.75
CA LEU A 3 16.52 16.61 -18.41
C LEU A 3 15.01 16.81 -18.30
N ILE A 4 14.36 17.21 -19.40
CA ILE A 4 12.91 17.40 -19.48
C ILE A 4 12.18 16.09 -19.21
N CYS A 5 12.58 14.98 -19.85
CA CYS A 5 11.99 13.67 -19.59
C CYS A 5 12.16 13.24 -18.12
N LEU A 6 13.31 13.54 -17.50
CA LEU A 6 13.54 13.23 -16.09
C LEU A 6 12.60 14.03 -15.18
N ARG A 7 12.45 15.33 -15.45
CA ARG A 7 11.51 16.20 -14.72
C ARG A 7 10.08 15.70 -14.86
N ILE A 8 9.64 15.34 -16.07
CA ILE A 8 8.30 14.79 -16.31
C ILE A 8 8.07 13.52 -15.48
N VAL A 9 9.00 12.56 -15.53
CA VAL A 9 8.87 11.30 -14.76
C VAL A 9 8.81 11.58 -13.25
N VAL A 10 9.68 12.46 -12.75
CA VAL A 10 9.66 12.85 -11.33
C VAL A 10 8.34 13.52 -10.96
N THR A 11 7.91 14.56 -11.68
CA THR A 11 6.67 15.27 -11.38
C THR A 11 5.47 14.34 -11.40
N LEU A 12 5.33 13.50 -12.44
CA LEU A 12 4.22 12.56 -12.55
C LEU A 12 4.21 11.54 -11.41
N THR A 13 5.35 10.93 -11.10
CA THR A 13 5.43 9.95 -10.00
C THR A 13 5.17 10.58 -8.62
N LEU A 14 5.56 11.83 -8.42
CA LEU A 14 5.25 12.56 -7.19
C LEU A 14 3.76 12.87 -7.04
N LEU A 15 2.99 13.02 -8.13
CA LEU A 15 1.53 13.24 -8.05
C LEU A 15 0.75 11.99 -7.61
N VAL A 16 1.34 10.81 -7.62
CA VAL A 16 0.62 9.55 -7.37
C VAL A 16 -0.09 9.51 -6.01
N PRO A 17 0.54 9.84 -4.86
CA PRO A 17 -0.16 9.88 -3.59
C PRO A 17 -1.27 10.93 -3.52
N ALA A 18 -1.12 12.04 -4.24
CA ALA A 18 -2.14 13.09 -4.27
C ALA A 18 -3.38 12.64 -5.05
N LEU A 19 -3.17 11.95 -6.19
CA LEU A 19 -4.25 11.44 -7.03
C LEU A 19 -4.88 10.15 -6.50
N ALA A 20 -4.22 9.46 -5.56
CA ALA A 20 -4.61 8.17 -5.01
C ALA A 20 -6.09 8.11 -4.59
N LEU A 21 -6.60 9.16 -3.95
CA LEU A 21 -7.95 9.19 -3.35
C LEU A 21 -8.97 10.01 -4.15
N ILE A 22 -8.53 10.72 -5.19
CA ILE A 22 -9.40 11.61 -5.98
C ILE A 22 -9.61 11.17 -7.41
N SER A 23 -8.73 10.32 -7.96
CA SER A 23 -8.81 9.91 -9.35
C SER A 23 -8.72 8.39 -9.51
N PRO A 24 -9.75 7.74 -10.08
CA PRO A 24 -9.67 6.31 -10.40
C PRO A 24 -8.66 6.02 -11.52
N VAL A 25 -8.35 7.01 -12.37
CA VAL A 25 -7.50 6.84 -13.57
C VAL A 25 -6.10 7.43 -13.41
N GLY A 26 -5.88 8.34 -12.46
CA GLY A 26 -4.62 9.07 -12.31
C GLY A 26 -3.40 8.16 -12.12
N GLY A 27 -3.48 7.21 -11.19
CA GLY A 27 -2.41 6.23 -10.96
C GLY A 27 -2.09 5.39 -12.21
N PRO A 28 -3.08 4.72 -12.83
CA PRO A 28 -2.90 3.97 -14.08
C PRO A 28 -2.27 4.80 -15.22
N VAL A 29 -2.76 6.01 -15.47
CA VAL A 29 -2.22 6.88 -16.52
C VAL A 29 -0.76 7.24 -16.23
N ILE A 30 -0.45 7.61 -14.98
CA ILE A 30 0.92 7.97 -14.58
C ILE A 30 1.86 6.78 -14.79
N ILE A 31 1.49 5.56 -14.37
CA ILE A 31 2.41 4.43 -14.50
C ILE A 31 2.68 4.09 -15.97
N TYR A 32 1.67 4.14 -16.83
CA TYR A 32 1.87 3.86 -18.26
C TYR A 32 2.71 4.94 -18.95
N LEU A 33 2.43 6.22 -18.71
CA LEU A 33 3.21 7.31 -19.30
C LEU A 33 4.67 7.30 -18.82
N THR A 34 4.87 7.15 -17.51
CA THR A 34 6.23 7.14 -16.94
C THR A 34 7.00 5.89 -17.35
N ALA A 35 6.34 4.73 -17.44
CA ALA A 35 6.97 3.51 -17.93
C ALA A 35 7.33 3.61 -19.41
N LEU A 36 6.48 4.19 -20.26
CA LEU A 36 6.80 4.42 -21.67
C LEU A 36 8.06 5.28 -21.83
N ILE A 37 8.12 6.42 -21.12
CA ILE A 37 9.30 7.30 -21.14
C ILE A 37 10.54 6.54 -20.63
N ALA A 38 10.39 5.74 -19.57
CA ALA A 38 11.48 4.99 -18.98
C ALA A 38 12.00 3.85 -19.87
N LEU A 39 11.11 3.14 -20.56
CA LEU A 39 11.45 2.09 -21.52
C LEU A 39 12.14 2.67 -22.76
N CYS A 40 11.68 3.82 -23.28
CA CYS A 40 12.40 4.55 -24.32
C CYS A 40 13.80 4.97 -23.87
N ALA A 41 13.93 5.40 -22.60
CA ALA A 41 15.23 5.73 -22.02
C ALA A 41 16.14 4.49 -21.88
N TRP A 42 15.60 3.33 -21.52
CA TRP A 42 16.31 2.05 -21.52
C TRP A 42 16.78 1.69 -22.92
N ALA A 43 15.88 1.66 -23.91
CA ALA A 43 16.21 1.34 -25.29
C ALA A 43 17.35 2.23 -25.80
N ASN A 44 17.24 3.54 -25.67
CA ASN A 44 18.29 4.48 -26.07
C ASN A 44 19.62 4.26 -25.31
N ASN A 45 19.58 3.86 -24.04
CA ASN A 45 20.79 3.55 -23.26
C ASN A 45 21.47 2.25 -23.75
N ALA A 46 20.68 1.25 -24.11
CA ALA A 46 21.14 0.00 -24.70
C ALA A 46 21.76 0.24 -26.09
N PHE A 47 21.12 1.05 -26.94
CA PHE A 47 21.68 1.48 -28.23
C PHE A 47 23.04 2.19 -28.05
N LYS A 48 23.18 3.01 -27.02
CA LYS A 48 24.43 3.70 -26.68
C LYS A 48 25.45 2.84 -25.92
N ARG A 49 25.16 1.56 -25.68
CA ARG A 49 26.00 0.59 -24.94
C ARG A 49 26.50 1.12 -23.59
N GLN A 50 25.70 1.96 -22.92
CA GLN A 50 26.05 2.47 -21.60
C GLN A 50 25.69 1.43 -20.53
N PRO A 51 26.53 1.22 -19.50
CA PRO A 51 26.29 0.22 -18.49
C PRO A 51 24.99 0.53 -17.73
N PHE A 52 24.14 -0.49 -17.59
CA PHE A 52 23.00 -0.44 -16.70
C PHE A 52 23.44 -0.90 -15.32
N SER A 53 23.34 -0.04 -14.31
CA SER A 53 23.56 -0.41 -12.91
C SER A 53 22.43 -1.29 -12.35
N PHE A 54 22.09 -2.41 -13.01
CA PHE A 54 21.00 -3.31 -12.58
C PHE A 54 21.20 -3.87 -11.18
N CYS A 55 22.45 -4.01 -10.75
CA CYS A 55 22.79 -4.44 -9.39
C CYS A 55 22.17 -3.51 -8.32
N GLU A 56 22.06 -2.21 -8.62
CA GLU A 56 21.45 -1.22 -7.72
C GLU A 56 19.94 -1.39 -7.57
N ILE A 57 19.24 -2.00 -8.52
CA ILE A 57 17.77 -2.18 -8.46
C ILE A 57 17.34 -3.62 -8.28
N ARG A 58 18.25 -4.60 -8.31
CA ARG A 58 17.94 -6.04 -8.35
C ARG A 58 16.89 -6.51 -7.34
N ALA A 59 16.99 -6.03 -6.09
CA ALA A 59 16.09 -6.45 -5.03
C ALA A 59 14.68 -5.85 -5.20
N ILE A 60 14.59 -4.59 -5.60
CA ILE A 60 13.31 -3.94 -5.90
C ILE A 60 12.70 -4.50 -7.19
N ALA A 61 13.53 -4.78 -8.20
CA ALA A 61 13.10 -5.44 -9.42
C ALA A 61 12.48 -6.81 -9.10
N LEU A 62 13.16 -7.63 -8.30
CA LEU A 62 12.64 -8.92 -7.83
C LEU A 62 11.28 -8.76 -7.11
N ALA A 63 11.18 -7.81 -6.17
CA ALA A 63 9.93 -7.59 -5.43
C ALA A 63 8.76 -7.20 -6.35
N LEU A 64 9.01 -6.35 -7.35
CA LEU A 64 7.99 -5.82 -8.26
C LEU A 64 7.65 -6.77 -9.42
N THR A 65 8.56 -7.68 -9.81
CA THR A 65 8.29 -8.65 -10.88
C THR A 65 7.83 -10.00 -10.36
N ALA A 66 8.08 -10.35 -9.10
CA ALA A 66 7.72 -11.64 -8.53
C ALA A 66 6.23 -12.00 -8.70
N PRO A 67 5.24 -11.09 -8.49
CA PRO A 67 3.84 -11.42 -8.70
C PRO A 67 3.53 -11.80 -10.16
N ALA A 68 4.07 -11.05 -11.12
CA ALA A 68 3.90 -11.34 -12.54
C ALA A 68 4.52 -12.68 -12.93
N VAL A 69 5.70 -13.01 -12.39
CA VAL A 69 6.35 -14.32 -12.61
C VAL A 69 5.52 -15.46 -12.01
N ALA A 70 5.00 -15.31 -10.79
CA ALA A 70 4.15 -16.31 -10.16
C ALA A 70 2.88 -16.59 -10.97
N MET A 71 2.21 -15.53 -11.46
CA MET A 71 1.06 -15.67 -12.35
C MET A 71 1.44 -16.33 -13.67
N LEU A 72 2.54 -15.93 -14.32
CA LEU A 72 2.96 -16.55 -15.58
C LEU A 72 3.19 -18.06 -15.42
N ILE A 73 3.86 -18.48 -14.34
CA ILE A 73 4.05 -19.91 -14.04
C ILE A 73 2.70 -20.62 -13.84
N SER A 74 1.81 -20.04 -13.03
CA SER A 74 0.49 -20.64 -12.76
C SER A 74 -0.40 -20.70 -14.01
N SER A 75 -0.50 -19.61 -14.76
CA SER A 75 -1.30 -19.51 -15.99
C SER A 75 -0.79 -20.42 -17.10
N THR A 76 0.52 -20.55 -17.27
CA THR A 76 1.10 -21.48 -18.26
C THR A 76 0.86 -22.93 -17.88
N TYR A 77 0.99 -23.28 -16.60
CA TYR A 77 0.77 -24.65 -16.12
C TYR A 77 -0.71 -25.06 -16.18
N LEU A 78 -1.62 -24.16 -15.78
CA LEU A 78 -3.06 -24.44 -15.74
C LEU A 78 -3.76 -24.20 -17.09
N GLY A 79 -3.13 -23.48 -18.02
CA GLY A 79 -3.77 -23.03 -19.26
C GLY A 79 -4.81 -21.92 -19.07
N ILE A 80 -4.85 -21.27 -17.89
CA ILE A 80 -5.85 -20.27 -17.51
C ILE A 80 -5.23 -18.87 -17.63
N TRP A 81 -5.76 -18.07 -18.54
CA TRP A 81 -5.26 -16.72 -18.82
C TRP A 81 -6.34 -15.67 -18.56
N SER A 82 -5.96 -14.57 -17.92
CA SER A 82 -6.84 -13.43 -17.66
C SER A 82 -6.13 -12.14 -18.04
N SER A 83 -6.72 -11.38 -18.98
CA SER A 83 -6.18 -10.10 -19.42
C SER A 83 -6.10 -9.07 -18.28
N SER A 84 -7.10 -9.05 -17.40
CA SER A 84 -7.13 -8.15 -16.25
C SER A 84 -6.06 -8.49 -15.22
N GLU A 85 -5.80 -9.77 -14.95
CA GLU A 85 -4.72 -10.19 -14.06
C GLU A 85 -3.34 -9.86 -14.67
N ILE A 86 -3.15 -10.13 -15.96
CA ILE A 86 -1.92 -9.77 -16.68
C ILE A 86 -1.66 -8.28 -16.55
N GLU A 87 -2.66 -7.45 -16.86
CA GLU A 87 -2.52 -6.00 -16.79
C GLU A 87 -2.20 -5.54 -15.36
N LYS A 88 -2.90 -6.08 -14.35
CA LYS A 88 -2.68 -5.76 -12.94
C LYS A 88 -1.24 -6.04 -12.52
N LEU A 89 -0.72 -7.22 -12.85
CA LEU A 89 0.62 -7.63 -12.42
C LEU A 89 1.73 -6.97 -13.26
N LEU A 90 1.45 -6.68 -14.54
CA LEU A 90 2.33 -5.91 -15.40
C LEU A 90 2.59 -4.50 -14.84
N ARG A 91 1.57 -3.86 -14.24
CA ARG A 91 1.75 -2.53 -13.61
C ARG A 91 2.82 -2.55 -12.51
N PHE A 92 2.96 -3.61 -11.71
CA PHE A 92 4.09 -3.70 -10.77
C PHE A 92 5.43 -3.77 -11.50
N ALA A 93 5.54 -4.63 -12.51
CA ALA A 93 6.77 -4.79 -13.29
C ALA A 93 7.18 -3.51 -14.04
N LEU A 94 6.21 -2.72 -14.53
CA LEU A 94 6.45 -1.44 -15.20
C LEU A 94 7.05 -0.36 -14.28
N ALA A 95 6.95 -0.50 -12.95
CA ALA A 95 7.63 0.40 -12.02
C ALA A 95 9.15 0.19 -11.98
N VAL A 96 9.67 -0.96 -12.45
CA VAL A 96 11.12 -1.24 -12.49
C VAL A 96 11.89 -0.28 -13.41
N PRO A 97 11.51 -0.08 -14.69
CA PRO A 97 12.17 0.92 -15.53
C PRO A 97 12.01 2.33 -14.98
N VAL A 98 10.86 2.66 -14.38
CA VAL A 98 10.64 3.96 -13.73
C VAL A 98 11.62 4.17 -12.57
N CYS A 99 11.83 3.16 -11.73
CA CYS A 99 12.81 3.18 -10.63
C CYS A 99 14.20 3.55 -11.12
N TRP A 100 14.65 2.90 -12.20
CA TRP A 100 15.95 3.15 -12.81
C TRP A 100 16.12 4.59 -13.32
N VAL A 101 15.05 5.20 -13.84
CA VAL A 101 15.06 6.62 -14.21
C VAL A 101 15.13 7.51 -12.96
N LEU A 102 14.33 7.23 -11.94
CA LEU A 102 14.26 8.01 -10.71
C LEU A 102 15.58 8.00 -9.91
N LEU A 103 16.39 6.95 -10.01
CA LEU A 103 17.74 6.92 -9.43
C LEU A 103 18.66 8.03 -9.96
N ARG A 104 18.33 8.64 -11.10
CA ARG A 104 19.06 9.79 -11.66
C ARG A 104 18.50 11.15 -11.23
N ALA A 105 17.31 11.17 -10.64
CA ALA A 105 16.68 12.41 -10.19
C ALA A 105 17.40 12.96 -8.95
N PRO A 106 17.65 14.27 -8.84
CA PRO A 106 18.21 14.86 -7.62
C PRO A 106 17.34 14.52 -6.40
N ARG A 107 17.98 14.22 -5.26
CA ARG A 107 17.26 13.86 -4.03
C ARG A 107 16.26 14.95 -3.61
N GLY A 108 16.66 16.22 -3.73
CA GLY A 108 15.80 17.37 -3.41
C GLY A 108 14.49 17.40 -4.21
N TRP A 109 14.49 16.94 -5.47
CA TRP A 109 13.26 16.86 -6.25
C TRP A 109 12.31 15.81 -5.68
N LEU A 110 12.84 14.63 -5.30
CA LEU A 110 12.04 13.53 -4.75
C LEU A 110 11.49 13.85 -3.35
N GLN A 111 12.13 14.74 -2.57
CA GLN A 111 11.62 15.16 -1.26
C GLN A 111 10.25 15.85 -1.36
N HIS A 112 9.91 16.45 -2.51
CA HIS A 112 8.60 17.06 -2.73
C HIS A 112 7.44 16.04 -2.69
N LEU A 113 7.71 14.74 -2.58
CA LEU A 113 6.73 13.71 -2.21
C LEU A 113 5.89 14.11 -1.00
N GLN A 114 6.47 14.86 -0.04
CA GLN A 114 5.76 15.32 1.14
C GLN A 114 4.46 16.09 0.80
N TRP A 115 4.45 16.86 -0.29
CA TRP A 115 3.30 17.69 -0.63
C TRP A 115 2.13 16.84 -1.09
N SER A 116 2.42 15.75 -1.79
CA SER A 116 1.41 14.80 -2.23
C SER A 116 0.88 13.94 -1.08
N LEU A 117 1.75 13.57 -0.12
CA LEU A 117 1.31 12.92 1.12
C LEU A 117 0.41 13.86 1.93
N LEU A 118 0.80 15.12 2.09
CA LEU A 118 0.04 16.11 2.84
C LEU A 118 -1.32 16.39 2.19
N PHE A 119 -1.33 16.58 0.86
CA PHE A 119 -2.55 16.74 0.10
C PHE A 119 -3.48 15.52 0.25
N GLY A 120 -2.94 14.31 0.09
CA GLY A 120 -3.71 13.07 0.27
C GLY A 120 -4.29 12.95 1.68
N ALA A 121 -3.55 13.37 2.72
CA ALA A 121 -4.03 13.37 4.10
C ALA A 121 -5.22 14.32 4.29
N PHE A 122 -5.10 15.57 3.87
CA PHE A 122 -6.19 16.55 4.01
C PHE A 122 -7.42 16.17 3.19
N VAL A 123 -7.23 15.85 1.90
CA VAL A 123 -8.34 15.54 1.01
C VAL A 123 -9.04 14.25 1.44
N GLY A 124 -8.29 13.18 1.74
CA GLY A 124 -8.87 11.93 2.23
C GLY A 124 -9.68 12.15 3.51
N SER A 125 -9.13 12.91 4.45
CA SER A 125 -9.82 13.19 5.72
C SER A 125 -11.09 14.01 5.51
N ILE A 126 -11.02 15.10 4.73
CA ILE A 126 -12.16 15.96 4.44
C ILE A 126 -13.25 15.15 3.72
N MET A 127 -12.88 14.32 2.75
CA MET A 127 -13.85 13.48 2.04
C MET A 127 -14.54 12.49 2.98
N LEU A 128 -13.82 11.82 3.88
CA LEU A 128 -14.45 10.93 4.87
C LEU A 128 -15.44 11.69 5.76
N LEU A 129 -15.07 12.87 6.22
CA LEU A 129 -15.94 13.69 7.07
C LEU A 129 -17.17 14.16 6.31
N VAL A 130 -17.00 14.71 5.10
CA VAL A 130 -18.11 15.17 4.26
C VAL A 130 -19.07 14.03 3.95
N ILE A 131 -18.55 12.88 3.52
CA ILE A 131 -19.39 11.73 3.15
C ILE A 131 -20.17 11.21 4.35
N VAL A 132 -19.53 11.01 5.50
CA VAL A 132 -20.20 10.41 6.66
C VAL A 132 -21.16 11.39 7.35
N PHE A 133 -20.87 12.69 7.35
CA PHE A 133 -21.74 13.69 7.96
C PHE A 133 -22.84 14.23 7.03
N THR A 134 -22.83 13.89 5.74
CA THR A 134 -23.91 14.27 4.84
C THR A 134 -25.13 13.37 5.08
N PRO A 135 -26.29 13.93 5.45
CA PRO A 135 -27.50 13.13 5.66
C PRO A 135 -27.87 12.33 4.41
N GLY A 136 -28.18 11.04 4.60
CA GLY A 136 -28.51 10.13 3.50
C GLY A 136 -27.31 9.46 2.83
N LEU A 137 -26.08 9.90 3.09
CA LEU A 137 -24.88 9.20 2.67
C LEU A 137 -24.32 8.35 3.82
N GLY A 138 -24.22 7.04 3.59
CA GLY A 138 -23.52 6.14 4.50
C GLY A 138 -22.03 6.05 4.17
N ARG A 139 -21.22 5.48 5.06
CA ARG A 139 -19.77 5.25 4.82
C ARG A 139 -19.46 4.55 3.49
N ASN A 140 -20.39 3.74 2.98
CA ASN A 140 -20.19 3.01 1.73
C ASN A 140 -20.21 3.94 0.51
N ALA A 141 -20.79 5.14 0.59
CA ALA A 141 -20.77 6.14 -0.49
C ALA A 141 -19.34 6.61 -0.84
N VAL A 142 -18.33 6.29 -0.02
CA VAL A 142 -16.92 6.43 -0.38
C VAL A 142 -16.58 5.65 -1.67
N SER A 143 -17.29 4.57 -2.00
CA SER A 143 -17.12 3.88 -3.29
C SER A 143 -17.53 4.72 -4.49
N ASP A 144 -18.35 5.73 -4.31
CA ASP A 144 -18.88 6.52 -5.43
C ASP A 144 -18.06 7.80 -5.59
N PHE A 145 -17.67 8.42 -4.48
CA PHE A 145 -16.95 9.68 -4.46
C PHE A 145 -15.43 9.54 -4.27
N GLY A 146 -14.97 8.49 -3.59
CA GLY A 146 -13.58 8.29 -3.15
C GLY A 146 -12.72 7.53 -4.16
N ALA A 147 -12.64 8.00 -5.40
CA ALA A 147 -11.88 7.35 -6.49
C ALA A 147 -12.21 5.85 -6.68
N GLN A 148 -13.46 5.47 -6.36
CA GLN A 148 -13.96 4.11 -6.43
C GLN A 148 -13.23 3.10 -5.53
N TYR A 149 -12.70 3.55 -4.40
CA TYR A 149 -12.22 2.67 -3.34
C TYR A 149 -13.37 2.28 -2.42
N ASN A 150 -13.33 1.05 -1.90
CA ASN A 150 -14.17 0.76 -0.75
C ASN A 150 -13.73 1.60 0.46
N ALA A 151 -14.64 1.78 1.42
CA ALA A 151 -14.39 2.61 2.59
C ALA A 151 -13.15 2.17 3.41
N VAL A 152 -12.81 0.88 3.38
CA VAL A 152 -11.68 0.32 4.13
C VAL A 152 -10.35 0.77 3.53
N ALA A 153 -10.13 0.49 2.24
CA ALA A 153 -8.93 0.87 1.52
C ALA A 153 -8.73 2.40 1.51
N PHE A 154 -9.82 3.15 1.34
CA PHE A 154 -9.77 4.61 1.36
C PHE A 154 -9.29 5.15 2.72
N ALA A 155 -9.86 4.65 3.81
CA ALA A 155 -9.48 5.05 5.16
C ALA A 155 -8.06 4.58 5.54
N ASP A 156 -7.66 3.38 5.12
CA ASP A 156 -6.31 2.85 5.33
C ASP A 156 -5.24 3.72 4.64
N LEU A 157 -5.47 4.14 3.39
CA LEU A 157 -4.59 5.07 2.67
C LEU A 157 -4.60 6.48 3.27
N THR A 158 -5.77 6.96 3.68
CA THR A 158 -5.91 8.26 4.38
C THR A 158 -5.09 8.27 5.66
N MET A 159 -5.18 7.20 6.48
CA MET A 159 -4.37 7.00 7.68
C MET A 159 -2.88 7.02 7.36
N PHE A 160 -2.46 6.31 6.31
CA PHE A 160 -1.07 6.32 5.86
C PHE A 160 -0.58 7.73 5.51
N PHE A 161 -1.34 8.48 4.71
CA PHE A 161 -0.93 9.82 4.29
C PHE A 161 -0.78 10.78 5.47
N GLY A 162 -1.69 10.75 6.45
CA GLY A 162 -1.58 11.57 7.66
C GLY A 162 -0.34 11.23 8.50
N LEU A 163 -0.13 9.95 8.80
CA LEU A 163 1.02 9.50 9.62
C LEU A 163 2.36 9.67 8.87
N ALA A 164 2.39 9.44 7.56
CA ALA A 164 3.57 9.68 6.74
C ALA A 164 3.91 11.18 6.66
N SER A 165 2.90 12.06 6.57
CA SER A 165 3.10 13.51 6.60
C SER A 165 3.75 13.97 7.89
N PHE A 166 3.39 13.39 9.03
CA PHE A 166 4.05 13.64 10.31
C PHE A 166 5.54 13.27 10.29
N LEU A 167 5.91 12.13 9.69
CA LEU A 167 7.32 11.74 9.58
C LEU A 167 8.15 12.76 8.79
N THR A 168 7.53 13.50 7.86
CA THR A 168 8.21 14.56 7.10
C THR A 168 8.47 15.85 7.89
N LEU A 169 8.10 15.93 9.17
CA LEU A 169 8.29 17.14 10.00
C LEU A 169 9.72 17.73 9.98
N PRO A 170 10.82 16.93 9.93
CA PRO A 170 12.17 17.46 9.83
C PRO A 170 12.48 18.12 8.47
N TRP A 171 11.74 17.81 7.41
CA TRP A 171 11.93 18.40 6.09
C TRP A 171 11.33 19.81 6.06
N LYS A 172 12.07 20.74 5.46
CA LYS A 172 11.67 22.14 5.24
C LYS A 172 11.87 22.45 3.76
N LEU A 173 10.80 22.36 2.97
CA LEU A 173 10.87 22.58 1.52
C LEU A 173 10.19 23.89 1.08
N SER A 174 9.45 24.53 1.99
CA SER A 174 8.80 25.82 1.77
C SER A 174 9.60 26.97 2.39
N PRO A 175 9.51 28.20 1.86
CA PRO A 175 10.00 29.40 2.54
C PRO A 175 9.31 29.67 3.89
N TRP A 176 8.17 29.02 4.19
CA TRP A 176 7.42 29.18 5.44
C TRP A 176 7.45 27.91 6.32
N PRO A 177 8.58 27.61 6.99
CA PRO A 177 8.77 26.35 7.72
C PRO A 177 7.80 26.18 8.90
N ARG A 178 7.34 27.27 9.52
CA ARG A 178 6.34 27.21 10.61
C ARG A 178 4.96 26.80 10.10
N LEU A 179 4.54 27.34 8.96
CA LEU A 179 3.27 26.97 8.32
C LEU A 179 3.33 25.52 7.82
N GLU A 180 4.44 25.13 7.19
CA GLU A 180 4.68 23.75 6.76
C GLU A 180 4.59 22.77 7.94
N ALA A 181 5.24 23.08 9.07
CA ALA A 181 5.15 22.26 10.28
C ALA A 181 3.72 22.20 10.85
N ALA A 182 3.01 23.34 10.90
CA ALA A 182 1.63 23.39 11.38
C ALA A 182 0.71 22.50 10.53
N LEU A 183 0.82 22.56 9.20
CA LEU A 183 0.02 21.72 8.31
C LEU A 183 0.30 20.22 8.53
N LYS A 184 1.57 19.83 8.67
CA LYS A 184 1.97 18.44 8.96
C LYS A 184 1.43 17.95 10.30
N ILE A 185 1.41 18.81 11.32
CA ILE A 185 0.89 18.49 12.65
C ILE A 185 -0.64 18.36 12.62
N ILE A 186 -1.35 19.28 11.96
CA ILE A 186 -2.82 19.29 11.85
C ILE A 186 -3.33 18.09 11.03
N ALA A 187 -2.57 17.64 10.03
CA ALA A 187 -2.96 16.49 9.21
C ALA A 187 -3.20 15.22 10.03
N VAL A 188 -2.46 15.00 11.13
CA VAL A 188 -2.56 13.79 11.97
C VAL A 188 -3.91 13.69 12.69
N PRO A 189 -4.33 14.63 13.56
CA PRO A 189 -5.61 14.54 14.24
C PRO A 189 -6.78 14.56 13.26
N LEU A 190 -6.68 15.32 12.15
CA LEU A 190 -7.72 15.34 11.12
C LEU A 190 -7.89 13.96 10.46
N THR A 191 -6.78 13.30 10.14
CA THR A 191 -6.75 11.93 9.59
C THR A 191 -7.31 10.92 10.57
N ILE A 192 -6.86 10.96 11.82
CA ILE A 192 -7.35 10.07 12.89
C ILE A 192 -8.86 10.24 13.06
N TYR A 193 -9.35 11.48 13.07
CA TYR A 193 -10.77 11.77 13.20
C TYR A 193 -11.58 11.28 11.99
N GLY A 194 -11.14 11.56 10.76
CA GLY A 194 -11.80 11.07 9.54
C GLY A 194 -11.91 9.54 9.51
N VAL A 195 -10.83 8.84 9.87
CA VAL A 195 -10.81 7.37 9.94
C VAL A 195 -11.70 6.83 11.06
N TRP A 196 -11.70 7.48 12.23
CA TRP A 196 -12.57 7.12 13.34
C TRP A 196 -14.05 7.22 12.94
N VAL A 197 -14.45 8.34 12.33
CA VAL A 197 -15.81 8.57 11.81
C VAL A 197 -16.18 7.52 10.75
N SER A 198 -15.23 7.10 9.91
CA SER A 198 -15.46 6.02 8.92
C SER A 198 -15.66 4.62 9.54
N GLN A 199 -15.36 4.46 10.84
CA GLN A 199 -15.40 3.19 11.57
C GLN A 199 -14.54 2.08 10.94
N THR A 200 -13.39 2.45 10.36
CA THR A 200 -12.46 1.51 9.73
C THR A 200 -11.40 1.04 10.73
N ARG A 201 -11.60 -0.17 11.24
CA ARG A 201 -10.78 -0.73 12.34
C ARG A 201 -9.39 -1.18 11.91
N SER A 202 -9.23 -1.63 10.66
CA SER A 202 -7.94 -2.08 10.11
C SER A 202 -6.90 -0.95 10.13
N SER A 203 -7.34 0.29 9.92
CA SER A 203 -6.49 1.47 9.90
C SER A 203 -5.73 1.71 11.20
N TRP A 204 -6.31 1.30 12.35
CA TRP A 204 -5.63 1.39 13.66
C TRP A 204 -4.37 0.53 13.75
N GLY A 205 -4.29 -0.55 12.95
CA GLY A 205 -3.10 -1.35 12.82
C GLY A 205 -1.89 -0.53 12.34
N LEU A 206 -2.10 0.54 11.58
CA LEU A 206 -1.00 1.40 11.13
C LEU A 206 -0.35 2.18 12.28
N ILE A 207 -1.10 2.52 13.34
CA ILE A 207 -0.53 3.16 14.53
C ILE A 207 0.47 2.21 15.19
N VAL A 208 0.14 0.92 15.29
CA VAL A 208 1.06 -0.12 15.81
C VAL A 208 2.31 -0.19 14.93
N VAL A 209 2.13 -0.23 13.60
CA VAL A 209 3.26 -0.25 12.65
C VAL A 209 4.14 1.00 12.80
N LEU A 210 3.55 2.19 12.93
CA LEU A 210 4.28 3.43 13.16
C LEU A 210 5.11 3.36 14.45
N GLY A 211 4.51 2.82 15.51
CA GLY A 211 5.19 2.53 16.77
C GLY A 211 6.43 1.67 16.61
N VAL A 212 6.26 0.53 15.94
CA VAL A 212 7.35 -0.41 15.63
C VAL A 212 8.43 0.28 14.77
N VAL A 213 8.05 1.04 13.74
CA VAL A 213 8.99 1.81 12.93
C VAL A 213 9.80 2.78 13.79
N TYR A 214 9.15 3.52 14.69
CA TYR A 214 9.83 4.51 15.54
C TYR A 214 10.75 3.86 16.58
N LEU A 215 10.27 2.84 17.29
CA LEU A 215 11.05 2.07 18.27
C LEU A 215 12.32 1.50 17.68
N LEU A 216 12.21 0.93 16.49
CA LEU A 216 13.31 0.27 15.82
C LEU A 216 14.29 1.27 15.19
N THR A 217 13.82 2.48 14.85
CA THR A 217 14.66 3.55 14.31
C THR A 217 15.42 4.30 15.40
N LYS A 218 14.81 4.53 16.57
CA LYS A 218 15.43 5.23 17.70
C LYS A 218 16.29 4.29 18.56
N ARG A 219 17.35 3.74 17.95
CA ARG A 219 18.25 2.75 18.60
C ARG A 219 18.89 3.28 19.89
N GLN A 220 19.23 4.56 19.91
CA GLN A 220 19.84 5.27 21.04
C GLN A 220 18.92 5.48 22.26
N TRP A 221 17.62 5.20 22.14
CA TRP A 221 16.72 5.31 23.27
C TRP A 221 17.05 4.27 24.34
N SER A 222 17.11 4.73 25.60
CA SER A 222 17.22 3.85 26.77
C SER A 222 16.03 2.88 26.83
N VAL A 223 16.21 1.75 27.51
CA VAL A 223 15.11 0.78 27.75
C VAL A 223 13.93 1.47 28.44
N ARG A 224 14.18 2.36 29.41
CA ARG A 224 13.14 3.14 30.09
C ARG A 224 12.35 4.01 29.12
N THR A 225 13.01 4.74 28.22
CA THR A 225 12.36 5.57 27.20
C THR A 225 11.51 4.74 26.25
N LYS A 226 12.01 3.56 25.83
CA LYS A 226 11.25 2.63 24.99
C LYS A 226 10.01 2.10 25.73
N LEU A 227 10.13 1.76 27.02
CA LEU A 227 9.01 1.33 27.85
C LEU A 227 7.95 2.42 28.01
N PHE A 228 8.36 3.68 28.27
CA PHE A 228 7.41 4.80 28.31
C PHE A 228 6.70 5.03 26.98
N PHE A 229 7.43 4.94 25.86
CA PHE A 229 6.83 5.05 24.53
C PHE A 229 5.83 3.92 24.25
N VAL A 230 6.19 2.67 24.55
CA VAL A 230 5.29 1.52 24.42
C VAL A 230 4.07 1.68 25.33
N GLY A 231 4.27 2.06 26.59
CA GLY A 231 3.18 2.32 27.53
C GLY A 231 2.22 3.40 27.03
N GLY A 232 2.75 4.52 26.52
CA GLY A 232 1.95 5.58 25.90
C GLY A 232 1.17 5.12 24.67
N MET A 233 1.79 4.31 23.81
CA MET A 233 1.09 3.71 22.65
C MET A 233 -0.03 2.76 23.07
N VAL A 234 0.22 1.89 24.05
CA VAL A 234 -0.78 0.97 24.58
C VAL A 234 -1.94 1.77 25.20
N ALA A 235 -1.65 2.82 25.96
CA ALA A 235 -2.67 3.70 26.52
C ALA A 235 -3.54 4.36 25.44
N ILE A 236 -2.92 4.90 24.37
CA ILE A 236 -3.64 5.51 23.24
C ILE A 236 -4.52 4.47 22.53
N LEU A 237 -3.98 3.30 22.21
CA LEU A 237 -4.74 2.23 21.54
C LEU A 237 -5.89 1.72 22.42
N THR A 238 -5.66 1.61 23.73
CA THR A 238 -6.70 1.24 24.70
C THR A 238 -7.79 2.30 24.75
N ALA A 239 -7.44 3.59 24.81
CA ALA A 239 -8.41 4.67 24.77
C ALA A 239 -9.26 4.65 23.49
N ILE A 240 -8.63 4.46 22.32
CA ILE A 240 -9.32 4.33 21.04
C ILE A 240 -10.27 3.12 21.04
N ALA A 241 -9.82 1.99 21.58
CA ALA A 241 -10.62 0.77 21.68
C ALA A 241 -11.84 0.97 22.59
N VAL A 242 -11.65 1.57 23.77
CA VAL A 242 -12.73 1.88 24.73
C VAL A 242 -13.74 2.86 24.12
N VAL A 243 -13.28 3.96 23.54
CA VAL A 243 -14.18 4.94 22.90
C VAL A 243 -14.97 4.30 21.76
N SER A 244 -14.32 3.46 20.96
CA SER A 244 -14.95 2.73 19.86
C SER A 244 -15.92 1.64 20.35
N TRP A 245 -15.69 1.06 21.52
CA TRP A 245 -16.58 0.07 22.14
C TRP A 245 -17.91 0.69 22.60
N TYR A 246 -17.85 1.87 23.22
CA TYR A 246 -19.03 2.57 23.74
C TYR A 246 -19.74 3.45 22.71
N SER A 247 -19.26 3.53 21.47
CA SER A 247 -19.98 4.17 20.37
C SER A 247 -21.33 3.49 20.12
N LYS A 248 -22.38 4.28 19.86
CA LYS A 248 -23.74 3.77 19.60
C LYS A 248 -23.77 2.76 18.44
N GLU A 249 -22.90 2.94 17.46
CA GLU A 249 -22.74 2.07 16.29
C GLU A 249 -21.48 1.19 16.39
N SER A 250 -21.17 0.66 17.57
CA SER A 250 -19.93 -0.09 17.76
C SER A 250 -19.87 -1.35 16.89
N ARG A 251 -19.05 -1.29 15.83
CA ARG A 251 -18.72 -2.45 14.99
C ARG A 251 -17.99 -3.56 15.74
N TRP A 252 -17.37 -3.27 16.88
CA TRP A 252 -16.73 -4.29 17.71
C TRP A 252 -17.74 -5.25 18.33
N ARG A 253 -18.87 -4.71 18.81
CA ARG A 253 -19.99 -5.50 19.32
C ARG A 253 -20.62 -6.36 18.22
N ILE A 254 -20.82 -5.77 17.03
CA ILE A 254 -21.33 -6.51 15.86
C ILE A 254 -20.44 -7.71 15.53
N VAL A 255 -19.11 -7.56 15.57
CA VAL A 255 -18.21 -8.70 15.29
C VAL A 255 -18.36 -9.83 16.30
N LEU A 256 -18.51 -9.53 17.58
CA LEU A 256 -18.71 -10.56 18.59
C LEU A 256 -20.03 -11.30 18.39
N THR A 257 -21.09 -10.55 18.07
CA THR A 257 -22.38 -11.13 17.69
C THR A 257 -22.23 -12.01 16.45
N ASP A 258 -21.63 -11.51 15.37
CA ASP A 258 -21.44 -12.26 14.13
C ASP A 258 -20.66 -13.57 14.33
N VAL A 259 -19.64 -13.59 15.21
CA VAL A 259 -18.87 -14.79 15.53
C VAL A 259 -19.71 -15.80 16.30
N ASN A 260 -20.52 -15.35 17.26
CA ASN A 260 -21.44 -16.23 17.98
C ASN A 260 -22.51 -16.80 17.06
N ASN A 261 -23.09 -15.96 16.18
CA ASN A 261 -24.06 -16.37 15.18
C ASN A 261 -23.47 -17.42 14.22
N TYR A 262 -22.22 -17.23 13.79
CA TYR A 262 -21.52 -18.23 12.97
C TYR A 262 -21.41 -19.59 13.66
N ALA A 263 -21.18 -19.62 14.99
CA ALA A 263 -21.14 -20.85 15.76
C ALA A 263 -22.53 -21.51 15.93
N GLN A 264 -23.61 -20.74 15.75
CA GLN A 264 -25.00 -21.20 15.77
C GLN A 264 -25.57 -21.47 14.36
N ASP A 265 -24.68 -21.63 13.36
CA ASP A 265 -25.00 -21.87 11.95
C ASP A 265 -25.66 -20.69 11.20
N GLU A 266 -25.74 -19.51 11.82
CA GLU A 266 -26.05 -18.25 11.14
C GLU A 266 -24.78 -17.67 10.48
N ARG A 267 -24.42 -18.23 9.33
CA ARG A 267 -23.11 -18.02 8.70
C ARG A 267 -23.02 -16.81 7.76
N ASP A 268 -24.15 -16.20 7.39
CA ASP A 268 -24.26 -15.12 6.39
C ASP A 268 -24.22 -13.71 6.99
N THR A 269 -23.37 -13.55 8.01
CA THR A 269 -23.01 -12.25 8.59
C THR A 269 -21.73 -11.69 7.96
N SER A 270 -21.38 -10.43 8.22
CA SER A 270 -20.17 -9.83 7.62
C SER A 270 -18.88 -10.56 8.01
N VAL A 271 -18.77 -10.98 9.27
CA VAL A 271 -17.64 -11.82 9.71
C VAL A 271 -17.81 -13.26 9.25
N GLY A 272 -19.02 -13.81 9.32
CA GLY A 272 -19.31 -15.17 8.91
C GLY A 272 -18.90 -15.42 7.46
N ILE A 273 -19.29 -14.55 6.53
CA ILE A 273 -18.90 -14.58 5.11
C ILE A 273 -17.36 -14.60 4.96
N ARG A 274 -16.62 -13.75 5.69
CA ARG A 274 -15.15 -13.76 5.64
C ARG A 274 -14.56 -15.08 6.12
N ILE A 275 -15.09 -15.67 7.21
CA ILE A 275 -14.65 -16.98 7.70
C ILE A 275 -14.90 -18.06 6.63
N GLN A 276 -16.07 -18.05 5.98
CA GLN A 276 -16.39 -18.97 4.89
C GLN A 276 -15.41 -18.83 3.72
N LEU A 277 -15.13 -17.61 3.29
CA LEU A 277 -14.20 -17.31 2.20
C LEU A 277 -12.75 -17.70 2.54
N TRP A 278 -12.31 -17.50 3.79
CA TRP A 278 -10.97 -17.89 4.23
C TRP A 278 -10.81 -19.41 4.27
N LYS A 279 -11.84 -20.11 4.77
CA LYS A 279 -11.90 -21.59 4.71
C LYS A 279 -11.86 -22.06 3.26
N ALA A 280 -12.63 -21.44 2.37
CA ALA A 280 -12.63 -21.73 0.94
C ALA A 280 -11.24 -21.54 0.31
N SER A 281 -10.59 -20.40 0.55
CA SER A 281 -9.23 -20.13 0.05
C SER A 281 -8.20 -21.15 0.53
N TRP A 282 -8.30 -21.58 1.79
CA TRP A 282 -7.43 -22.62 2.33
C TRP A 282 -7.66 -23.98 1.65
N LEU A 283 -8.91 -24.34 1.35
CA LEU A 283 -9.22 -25.58 0.64
C LEU A 283 -8.72 -25.53 -0.82
N MET A 284 -8.93 -24.41 -1.52
CA MET A 284 -8.39 -24.20 -2.88
C MET A 284 -6.86 -24.33 -2.89
N PHE A 285 -6.18 -23.76 -1.90
CA PHE A 285 -4.74 -23.93 -1.74
C PHE A 285 -4.33 -25.39 -1.57
N LYS A 286 -5.04 -26.17 -0.73
CA LYS A 286 -4.71 -27.59 -0.53
C LYS A 286 -4.89 -28.42 -1.79
N GLU A 287 -5.79 -28.03 -2.69
CA GLU A 287 -6.01 -28.71 -3.97
C GLU A 287 -4.85 -28.49 -4.95
N SER A 288 -4.28 -27.28 -4.96
CA SER A 288 -3.11 -26.95 -5.79
C SER A 288 -2.10 -26.08 -5.01
N PRO A 289 -1.22 -26.70 -4.18
CA PRO A 289 -0.39 -25.96 -3.23
C PRO A 289 0.70 -25.09 -3.86
N ILE A 290 1.19 -25.47 -5.04
CA ILE A 290 2.33 -24.76 -5.66
C ILE A 290 1.84 -23.59 -6.51
N VAL A 291 0.89 -23.86 -7.42
CA VAL A 291 0.45 -22.93 -8.47
C VAL A 291 -0.97 -22.39 -8.28
N GLY A 292 -1.69 -22.84 -7.25
CA GLY A 292 -3.06 -22.41 -6.98
C GLY A 292 -4.07 -22.94 -7.99
N VAL A 293 -5.32 -22.50 -7.84
CA VAL A 293 -6.45 -22.90 -8.71
C VAL A 293 -6.64 -21.97 -9.92
N GLY A 294 -5.82 -20.92 -10.02
CA GLY A 294 -5.89 -19.89 -11.07
C GLY A 294 -6.62 -18.62 -10.62
N GLY A 295 -6.10 -17.45 -11.02
CA GLY A 295 -6.60 -16.14 -10.58
C GLY A 295 -8.04 -15.81 -10.99
N SER A 296 -8.53 -16.36 -12.09
CA SER A 296 -9.92 -16.19 -12.56
C SER A 296 -10.88 -17.29 -12.11
N SER A 297 -10.39 -18.30 -11.38
CA SER A 297 -11.18 -19.49 -11.02
C SER A 297 -11.89 -19.36 -9.68
N PHE A 298 -11.62 -18.32 -8.89
CA PHE A 298 -12.10 -18.26 -7.50
C PHE A 298 -13.63 -18.41 -7.37
N ARG A 299 -14.40 -17.73 -8.23
CA ARG A 299 -15.88 -17.81 -8.23
C ARG A 299 -16.38 -19.21 -8.63
N SER A 300 -15.79 -19.84 -9.64
CA SER A 300 -16.15 -21.22 -10.02
C SER A 300 -15.78 -22.24 -8.94
N GLU A 301 -14.67 -22.02 -8.23
CA GLU A 301 -14.29 -22.87 -7.10
C GLU A 301 -15.22 -22.68 -5.89
N LEU A 302 -15.75 -21.47 -5.66
CA LEU A 302 -16.79 -21.26 -4.66
C LEU A 302 -18.07 -22.04 -4.98
N ALA A 303 -18.49 -22.12 -6.25
CA ALA A 303 -19.64 -22.91 -6.65
C ALA A 303 -19.46 -24.41 -6.33
N LYS A 304 -18.29 -24.98 -6.62
CA LYS A 304 -17.95 -26.38 -6.23
C LYS A 304 -17.90 -26.59 -4.72
N LEU A 305 -17.54 -25.55 -3.96
CA LEU A 305 -17.52 -25.59 -2.49
C LEU A 305 -18.93 -25.47 -1.89
N GLU A 306 -19.84 -24.76 -2.55
CA GLU A 306 -21.25 -24.69 -2.18
C GLU A 306 -21.91 -26.06 -2.31
N GLU A 307 -21.71 -26.76 -3.44
CA GLU A 307 -22.24 -28.11 -3.67
C GLU A 307 -21.81 -29.12 -2.59
N ARG A 308 -20.65 -28.88 -1.96
CA ARG A 308 -20.10 -29.68 -0.85
C ARG A 308 -20.53 -29.18 0.54
N GLY A 309 -21.41 -28.19 0.63
CA GLY A 309 -21.85 -27.57 1.88
C GLY A 309 -20.78 -26.77 2.62
N VAL A 310 -19.64 -26.47 1.98
CA VAL A 310 -18.52 -25.79 2.62
C VAL A 310 -18.79 -24.30 2.77
N VAL A 311 -19.45 -23.69 1.79
CA VAL A 311 -19.90 -22.29 1.81
C VAL A 311 -21.40 -22.20 1.54
N THR A 312 -22.04 -21.14 2.00
CA THR A 312 -23.46 -20.87 1.71
C THR A 312 -23.65 -20.42 0.26
N LYS A 313 -24.88 -20.54 -0.22
CA LYS A 313 -25.29 -20.04 -1.54
C LYS A 313 -25.08 -18.54 -1.71
N LEU A 314 -25.27 -17.75 -0.64
CA LEU A 314 -24.99 -16.32 -0.67
C LEU A 314 -23.51 -16.06 -1.02
N VAL A 315 -22.60 -16.80 -0.38
CA VAL A 315 -21.16 -16.65 -0.59
C VAL A 315 -20.76 -17.02 -2.02
N SER A 316 -21.26 -18.11 -2.59
CA SER A 316 -20.92 -18.54 -3.95
C SER A 316 -21.49 -17.61 -5.03
N MET A 317 -22.67 -17.05 -4.80
CA MET A 317 -23.37 -16.20 -5.76
C MET A 317 -22.87 -14.75 -5.78
N GLU A 318 -22.55 -14.18 -4.62
CA GLU A 318 -22.26 -12.74 -4.49
C GLU A 318 -20.77 -12.41 -4.40
N PHE A 319 -19.93 -13.38 -4.02
CA PHE A 319 -18.49 -13.12 -3.78
C PHE A 319 -17.61 -13.78 -4.83
N GLY A 320 -16.40 -13.25 -4.96
CA GLY A 320 -15.38 -13.75 -5.89
C GLY A 320 -13.96 -13.62 -5.35
N GLU A 321 -13.82 -13.33 -4.06
CA GLU A 321 -12.53 -13.06 -3.42
C GLU A 321 -12.62 -13.19 -1.89
N PRO A 322 -11.50 -13.39 -1.17
CA PRO A 322 -11.49 -13.58 0.29
C PRO A 322 -11.32 -12.31 1.14
N HIS A 323 -11.32 -11.11 0.54
CA HIS A 323 -11.04 -9.84 1.25
C HIS A 323 -9.74 -9.86 2.07
N ASN A 324 -8.73 -10.59 1.59
CA ASN A 324 -7.39 -10.69 2.15
C ASN A 324 -6.44 -11.03 1.01
N ASP A 325 -5.49 -10.14 0.68
CA ASP A 325 -4.61 -10.34 -0.49
C ASP A 325 -3.72 -11.59 -0.33
N MET A 326 -3.37 -12.00 0.90
CA MET A 326 -2.51 -13.17 1.12
C MET A 326 -3.27 -14.45 0.82
N LEU A 327 -4.49 -14.58 1.34
CA LEU A 327 -5.36 -15.71 1.05
C LEU A 327 -5.78 -15.73 -0.42
N GLY A 328 -6.02 -14.56 -1.01
CA GLY A 328 -6.29 -14.44 -2.45
C GLY A 328 -5.14 -14.95 -3.29
N ALA A 329 -3.91 -14.51 -3.02
CA ALA A 329 -2.72 -14.97 -3.72
C ALA A 329 -2.44 -16.46 -3.47
N LEU A 330 -2.67 -16.94 -2.23
CA LEU A 330 -2.49 -18.34 -1.86
C LEU A 330 -3.48 -19.25 -2.60
N ALA A 331 -4.75 -18.85 -2.72
CA ALA A 331 -5.75 -19.59 -3.48
C ALA A 331 -5.45 -19.53 -4.99
N ALA A 332 -5.24 -18.34 -5.53
CA ALA A 332 -5.07 -18.10 -6.97
C ALA A 332 -3.78 -18.69 -7.54
N TYR A 333 -2.66 -18.52 -6.83
CA TYR A 333 -1.31 -18.79 -7.35
C TYR A 333 -0.48 -19.68 -6.40
N GLY A 334 -1.10 -20.28 -5.38
CA GLY A 334 -0.44 -21.20 -4.46
C GLY A 334 0.64 -20.55 -3.60
N LEU A 335 1.62 -21.35 -3.20
CA LEU A 335 2.78 -20.88 -2.45
C LEU A 335 3.60 -19.84 -3.24
N LEU A 336 3.66 -19.96 -4.56
CA LEU A 336 4.32 -18.95 -5.42
C LEU A 336 3.63 -17.58 -5.28
N GLY A 337 2.30 -17.57 -5.28
CA GLY A 337 1.49 -16.39 -5.01
C GLY A 337 1.81 -15.75 -3.68
N LEU A 338 1.70 -16.52 -2.59
CA LEU A 338 1.97 -16.03 -1.24
C LEU A 338 3.38 -15.47 -1.11
N LEU A 339 4.39 -16.21 -1.56
CA LEU A 339 5.79 -15.76 -1.49
C LEU A 339 6.03 -14.49 -2.32
N SER A 340 5.39 -14.36 -3.48
CA SER A 340 5.49 -13.15 -4.30
C SER A 340 4.88 -11.92 -3.63
N MET A 341 3.74 -12.07 -2.95
CA MET A 341 3.11 -11.01 -2.18
C MET A 341 3.94 -10.63 -0.95
N LEU A 342 4.46 -11.61 -0.21
CA LEU A 342 5.37 -11.36 0.89
C LEU A 342 6.65 -10.66 0.41
N ALA A 343 7.20 -11.06 -0.74
CA ALA A 343 8.35 -10.40 -1.35
C ALA A 343 8.04 -8.94 -1.69
N LEU A 344 6.86 -8.66 -2.25
CA LEU A 344 6.41 -7.33 -2.60
C LEU A 344 6.46 -6.38 -1.39
N TYR A 345 5.99 -6.80 -0.20
CA TYR A 345 6.02 -5.96 1.00
C TYR A 345 7.35 -6.01 1.78
N LEU A 346 7.89 -7.21 2.01
CA LEU A 346 8.97 -7.41 2.98
C LEU A 346 10.36 -7.06 2.42
N ILE A 347 10.60 -7.24 1.12
CA ILE A 347 11.89 -6.85 0.50
C ILE A 347 12.10 -5.33 0.59
N PRO A 348 11.20 -4.46 0.11
CA PRO A 348 11.38 -3.03 0.27
C PRO A 348 11.38 -2.60 1.74
N ALA A 349 10.56 -3.20 2.61
CA ALA A 349 10.61 -2.92 4.04
C ALA A 349 11.98 -3.22 4.67
N ALA A 350 12.61 -4.34 4.30
CA ALA A 350 13.95 -4.71 4.76
C ALA A 350 15.04 -3.77 4.23
N ILE A 351 14.92 -3.31 2.98
CA ILE A 351 15.80 -2.30 2.39
C ILE A 351 15.72 -1.00 3.17
N PHE A 352 14.50 -0.49 3.40
CA PHE A 352 14.28 0.74 4.16
C PHE A 352 14.74 0.60 5.61
N TRP A 353 14.56 -0.58 6.22
CA TRP A 353 15.12 -0.88 7.54
C TRP A 353 16.65 -0.74 7.61
N ARG A 354 17.36 -1.23 6.59
CA ARG A 354 18.83 -1.08 6.53
C ARG A 354 19.21 0.39 6.34
N ARG A 355 18.49 1.11 5.48
CA ARG A 355 18.75 2.52 5.16
C ARG A 355 18.37 3.50 6.28
N SER A 356 17.49 3.12 7.20
CA SER A 356 17.16 3.97 8.37
C SER A 356 18.33 4.15 9.34
N ALA A 357 19.42 3.39 9.19
CA ALA A 357 20.66 3.59 9.94
C ALA A 357 21.55 4.73 9.38
N SER A 358 21.18 5.33 8.25
CA SER A 358 21.90 6.47 7.65
C SER A 358 21.79 7.72 8.51
N ASP A 359 22.90 8.46 8.64
CA ASP A 359 22.95 9.77 9.33
C ASP A 359 22.34 10.91 8.49
N ASP A 360 22.25 10.72 7.17
CA ASP A 360 21.54 11.66 6.28
C ASP A 360 20.06 11.77 6.68
N PRO A 361 19.57 12.94 7.13
CA PRO A 361 18.20 13.10 7.62
C PRO A 361 17.13 12.80 6.56
N VAL A 362 17.44 13.03 5.28
CA VAL A 362 16.52 12.77 4.17
C VAL A 362 16.38 11.28 3.94
N VAL A 363 17.50 10.56 3.94
CA VAL A 363 17.51 9.10 3.81
C VAL A 363 16.84 8.46 5.03
N HIS A 364 17.11 8.97 6.23
CA HIS A 364 16.52 8.48 7.47
C HIS A 364 14.99 8.59 7.44
N VAL A 365 14.45 9.79 7.22
CA VAL A 365 12.99 10.03 7.16
C VAL A 365 12.36 9.28 6.00
N GLY A 366 12.97 9.32 4.81
CA GLY A 366 12.46 8.60 3.64
C GLY A 366 12.39 7.08 3.87
N SER A 367 13.33 6.53 4.63
CA SER A 367 13.34 5.12 5.01
C SER A 367 12.25 4.80 6.04
N GLN A 368 11.97 5.69 6.99
CA GLN A 368 10.84 5.52 7.91
C GLN A 368 9.51 5.50 7.16
N ILE A 369 9.31 6.42 6.20
CA ILE A 369 8.10 6.47 5.38
C ILE A 369 7.98 5.21 4.51
N GLY A 370 9.05 4.80 3.84
CA GLY A 370 9.04 3.58 3.02
C GLY A 370 8.75 2.32 3.83
N ARG A 371 9.29 2.22 5.04
CA ARG A 371 9.01 1.11 5.94
C ARG A 371 7.58 1.13 6.46
N LEU A 372 7.07 2.29 6.87
CA LEU A 372 5.68 2.47 7.28
C LEU A 372 4.73 2.09 6.14
N PHE A 373 5.04 2.50 4.92
CA PHE A 373 4.22 2.20 3.74
C PHE A 373 4.14 0.71 3.45
N CYS A 374 5.30 0.03 3.39
CA CYS A 374 5.34 -1.40 3.04
C CYS A 374 4.71 -2.27 4.13
N LEU A 375 5.03 -2.03 5.40
CA LEU A 375 4.44 -2.78 6.52
C LEU A 375 2.97 -2.41 6.76
N GLY A 376 2.60 -1.15 6.50
CA GLY A 376 1.23 -0.69 6.53
C GLY A 376 0.36 -1.41 5.50
N TYR A 377 0.81 -1.44 4.24
CA TYR A 377 0.14 -2.21 3.19
C TYR A 377 0.04 -3.69 3.56
N PHE A 378 1.09 -4.31 4.12
CA PHE A 378 1.02 -5.69 4.59
C PHE A 378 -0.12 -5.89 5.61
N VAL A 379 -0.23 -5.03 6.62
CA VAL A 379 -1.28 -5.11 7.64
C VAL A 379 -2.67 -4.83 7.06
N PHE A 380 -2.81 -3.82 6.21
CA PHE A 380 -4.09 -3.50 5.53
C PHE A 380 -4.56 -4.66 4.66
N SER A 381 -3.62 -5.30 3.95
CA SER A 381 -3.86 -6.43 3.05
C SER A 381 -4.33 -7.70 3.78
N MET A 382 -4.24 -7.75 5.11
CA MET A 382 -4.82 -8.84 5.92
C MET A 382 -6.32 -8.67 6.15
N ALA A 383 -6.82 -7.42 6.14
CA ALA A 383 -8.21 -7.10 6.46
C ALA A 383 -9.04 -6.71 5.23
N GLU A 384 -8.38 -6.43 4.11
CA GLU A 384 -8.97 -6.00 2.85
C GLU A 384 -8.03 -6.40 1.69
N MET A 385 -8.54 -6.48 0.47
CA MET A 385 -7.69 -6.65 -0.70
C MET A 385 -7.25 -5.30 -1.26
N MET A 386 -6.08 -4.83 -0.80
CA MET A 386 -5.51 -3.58 -1.27
C MET A 386 -5.27 -3.60 -2.78
N PHE A 387 -4.98 -4.76 -3.36
CA PHE A 387 -4.73 -4.91 -4.79
C PHE A 387 -5.90 -5.48 -5.60
N ARG A 388 -7.10 -5.60 -5.02
CA ARG A 388 -8.31 -5.95 -5.78
C ARG A 388 -8.56 -4.99 -6.93
N ASN A 389 -8.58 -3.70 -6.63
CA ASN A 389 -8.73 -2.66 -7.62
C ASN A 389 -7.38 -2.44 -8.31
N MET A 390 -7.30 -2.68 -9.61
CA MET A 390 -6.05 -2.47 -10.38
C MET A 390 -5.50 -1.03 -10.25
N ARG A 391 -6.34 -0.09 -9.81
CA ARG A 391 -6.05 1.33 -9.56
C ARG A 391 -5.09 1.57 -8.38
N SER A 392 -5.00 0.66 -7.43
CA SER A 392 -4.10 0.77 -6.27
C SER A 392 -2.67 0.31 -6.56
N VAL A 393 -2.49 -0.56 -7.55
CA VAL A 393 -1.18 -1.09 -7.94
C VAL A 393 -0.18 0.04 -8.23
N PRO A 394 -0.50 1.06 -9.05
CA PRO A 394 0.40 2.20 -9.27
C PRO A 394 0.72 2.98 -8.00
N ILE A 395 -0.23 3.11 -7.06
CA ILE A 395 -0.01 3.83 -5.81
C ILE A 395 1.10 3.14 -5.02
N TYR A 396 1.01 1.82 -4.89
CA TYR A 396 2.04 1.03 -4.21
C TYR A 396 3.36 1.07 -4.98
N ALA A 397 3.33 0.64 -6.25
CA ALA A 397 4.54 0.42 -7.03
C ALA A 397 5.35 1.71 -7.24
N LEU A 398 4.68 2.82 -7.61
CA LEU A 398 5.36 4.10 -7.84
C LEU A 398 5.84 4.75 -6.55
N THR A 399 5.07 4.69 -5.46
CA THR A 399 5.50 5.24 -4.17
C THR A 399 6.71 4.49 -3.62
N VAL A 400 6.74 3.16 -3.74
CA VAL A 400 7.91 2.35 -3.34
C VAL A 400 9.14 2.75 -4.13
N VAL A 401 9.07 2.89 -5.47
CA VAL A 401 10.25 3.22 -6.27
C VAL A 401 10.71 4.68 -6.09
N VAL A 402 9.80 5.61 -5.83
CA VAL A 402 10.14 7.00 -5.45
C VAL A 402 10.90 7.01 -4.13
N LEU A 403 10.39 6.34 -3.09
CA LEU A 403 11.05 6.25 -1.79
C LEU A 403 12.37 5.48 -1.87
N TYR A 404 12.44 4.45 -2.71
CA TYR A 404 13.68 3.73 -2.99
C TYR A 404 14.72 4.66 -3.63
N ALA A 405 14.34 5.46 -4.63
CA ALA A 405 15.25 6.40 -5.27
C ALA A 405 15.65 7.57 -4.35
N LEU A 406 14.73 8.03 -3.49
CA LEU A 406 14.99 9.06 -2.49
C LEU A 406 16.08 8.62 -1.49
N THR A 407 15.98 7.37 -1.03
CA THR A 407 16.84 6.79 0.02
C THR A 407 18.08 6.07 -0.52
N SER A 408 18.26 6.00 -1.84
CA SER A 408 19.45 5.36 -2.42
C SER A 408 20.70 6.21 -2.19
N ALA A 409 21.83 5.52 -1.97
CA ALA A 409 23.13 6.16 -1.88
C ALA A 409 23.43 6.89 -3.19
N ARG A 410 23.81 8.17 -3.10
CA ARG A 410 24.19 8.94 -4.27
C ARG A 410 25.70 8.82 -4.39
N THR A 411 26.18 8.10 -5.40
CA THR A 411 27.57 8.27 -5.85
C THR A 411 27.72 9.72 -6.29
N GLY A 412 28.69 10.45 -5.71
CA GLY A 412 28.85 11.91 -5.85
C GLY A 412 28.76 12.47 -7.27
N LEU A 413 29.03 11.67 -8.30
CA LEU A 413 28.91 12.00 -9.72
C LEU A 413 27.56 12.60 -10.16
N ALA A 414 26.42 12.17 -9.59
CA ALA A 414 25.12 12.73 -9.98
C ALA A 414 24.91 14.14 -9.39
N GLN A 415 25.44 14.38 -8.19
CA GLN A 415 25.37 15.63 -7.46
C GLN A 415 26.38 16.64 -8.01
N GLN A 416 27.60 16.19 -8.26
CA GLN A 416 28.66 16.94 -8.94
C GLN A 416 28.27 17.37 -10.36
N ARG A 417 27.50 16.58 -11.12
CA ARG A 417 27.00 17.00 -12.46
C ARG A 417 25.95 18.10 -12.42
N LEU A 418 25.25 18.27 -11.29
CA LEU A 418 24.29 19.35 -11.07
C LEU A 418 24.98 20.59 -10.49
N GLU A 419 25.96 20.39 -9.62
CA GLU A 419 26.78 21.47 -9.05
C GLU A 419 27.73 22.07 -10.08
N ALA A 420 28.33 21.27 -10.98
CA ALA A 420 29.18 21.76 -12.06
C ALA A 420 28.42 22.44 -13.22
N ARG A 421 27.09 22.60 -13.10
CA ARG A 421 26.22 23.19 -14.13
C ARG A 421 25.19 24.18 -13.58
N ARG A 422 25.30 24.51 -12.29
CA ARG A 422 24.79 25.76 -11.72
C ARG A 422 25.94 26.76 -11.78
#